data_AF-A0A662NAU4-F1
#
_entry.id   AF-A0A662NAU4-F1
#
_cell.length_a   1.000
_cell.length_b   1.000
_cell.length_c   1.000
_cell.angle_alpha   90.00
_cell.angle_beta   90.00
_cell.angle_gamma   90.00
#
_symmetry.space_group_name_H-M   'P 1'
#
loop_
_entity.id
_entity.type
_entity.pdbx_description
1 polymer ?
#
loop_
_entity_poly.entity_id
_entity_poly.type
_entity_poly.pdbx_seq_one_letter_code
_entity_poly.pdbx_strand_id
1 'polypeptide(L)'
;MLYRIVSKIPHILFKPAYDLYESYLFEKVKSQPEKIPKHVAIIMDGNRRWARLLDKPPWYGHLFGSRKLEEILEWCRELGIRTLTVYAFSTENFKRSKEEVKMLMDLFEKKFKELLHDERVHKYGIRVNVLGRK
;
A
#
# COMPACT_ATOMS: atom_id res chain seq x y z
N MET A 1 19.46 21.16 -10.75
CA MET A 1 20.89 20.77 -10.59
C MET A 1 21.13 20.06 -9.25
N LEU A 2 20.64 20.57 -8.10
CA LEU A 2 20.71 19.88 -6.80
C LEU A 2 20.02 18.49 -6.76
N TYR A 3 18.83 18.35 -7.36
CA TYR A 3 18.05 17.10 -7.32
C TYR A 3 18.78 15.88 -7.91
N ARG A 4 19.64 16.09 -8.93
CA ARG A 4 20.48 15.03 -9.56
C ARG A 4 21.67 14.59 -8.69
N ILE A 5 22.08 15.41 -7.72
CA ILE A 5 23.17 15.12 -6.79
C ILE A 5 22.62 14.38 -5.57
N VAL A 6 21.51 14.87 -5.01
CA VAL A 6 20.85 14.25 -3.84
C VAL A 6 20.29 12.86 -4.17
N SER A 7 19.81 12.63 -5.40
CA SER A 7 19.31 11.33 -5.86
C SER A 7 20.36 10.22 -5.98
N LYS A 8 21.66 10.54 -5.89
CA LYS A 8 22.75 9.56 -5.85
C LYS A 8 23.24 9.25 -4.43
N ILE A 9 22.79 10.00 -3.43
CA ILE A 9 23.17 9.73 -2.05
C ILE A 9 22.33 8.53 -1.56
N PRO A 10 22.95 7.45 -1.06
CA PRO A 10 22.21 6.31 -0.55
C PRO A 10 21.20 6.74 0.50
N HIS A 11 19.93 6.32 0.36
CA HIS A 11 18.87 6.61 1.33
C HIS A 11 19.25 6.29 2.77
N ILE A 12 20.17 5.33 2.98
CA ILE A 12 20.75 4.96 4.27
C ILE A 12 21.40 6.16 5.01
N LEU A 13 22.03 7.09 4.30
CA LEU A 13 22.70 8.24 4.91
C LEU A 13 21.72 9.26 5.49
N PHE A 14 20.49 9.31 4.97
CA PHE A 14 19.43 10.19 5.47
C PHE A 14 18.39 9.45 6.30
N LYS A 15 18.50 8.13 6.44
CA LYS A 15 17.50 7.32 7.14
C LYS A 15 17.23 7.82 8.57
N PRO A 16 18.24 8.14 9.42
CA PRO A 16 17.96 8.66 10.76
C PRO A 16 17.20 9.99 10.77
N ALA A 17 17.55 10.90 9.84
CA ALA A 17 16.87 12.18 9.70
C ALA A 17 15.44 12.01 9.19
N TYR A 18 15.23 11.07 8.26
CA TYR A 18 13.91 10.76 7.72
C TYR A 18 13.03 10.06 8.76
N ASP A 19 13.57 9.09 9.50
CA ASP A 19 12.88 8.40 10.60
C ASP A 19 12.44 9.42 11.69
N LEU A 20 13.29 10.40 12.03
CA LEU A 20 12.94 11.49 12.95
C LEU A 20 11.84 12.38 12.38
N TYR A 21 11.92 12.70 11.08
CA TYR A 21 10.91 13.51 10.39
C TYR A 21 9.55 12.81 10.32
N GLU A 22 9.54 11.52 9.99
CA GLU A 22 8.33 10.68 10.02
C GLU A 22 7.72 10.64 11.42
N SER A 23 8.54 10.43 12.45
CA SER A 23 8.09 10.44 13.85
C SER A 23 7.46 11.78 14.23
N TYR A 24 8.09 12.90 13.85
CA TYR A 24 7.53 14.24 14.07
C TYR A 24 6.20 14.45 13.35
N LEU A 25 6.10 14.07 12.08
CA LEU A 25 4.85 14.17 11.32
C LEU A 25 3.75 13.34 11.94
N PHE A 26 4.09 12.14 12.39
CA PHE A 26 3.15 11.22 13.00
C PHE A 26 2.56 11.76 14.30
N GLU A 27 3.41 12.25 15.20
CA GLU A 27 2.98 12.90 16.44
C GLU A 27 2.16 14.17 16.16
N LYS A 28 2.55 14.95 15.15
CA LYS A 28 1.79 16.14 14.73
C LYS A 28 0.39 15.79 14.25
N VAL A 29 0.22 14.71 13.49
CA VAL A 29 -1.12 14.24 13.07
C VAL A 29 -1.90 13.73 14.28
N LYS A 30 -1.28 12.93 15.15
CA LYS A 30 -1.93 12.38 16.36
C LYS A 30 -2.38 13.43 17.36
N SER A 31 -1.66 14.55 17.47
CA SER A 31 -2.01 15.66 18.37
C SER A 31 -3.34 16.37 18.04
N GLN A 32 -3.94 16.09 16.86
CA GLN A 32 -5.21 16.66 16.41
C GLN A 32 -6.21 15.53 16.07
N PRO A 33 -6.60 14.70 17.06
CA PRO A 33 -7.40 13.50 16.82
C PRO A 33 -8.76 13.79 16.17
N GLU A 34 -9.33 14.97 16.41
CA GLU A 34 -10.58 15.43 15.81
C GLU A 34 -10.50 15.66 14.30
N LYS A 35 -9.29 15.84 13.76
CA LYS A 35 -9.04 16.02 12.33
C LYS A 35 -8.72 14.72 11.60
N ILE A 36 -8.52 13.62 12.34
CA ILE A 36 -8.21 12.33 11.72
C ILE A 36 -9.48 11.78 11.05
N PRO A 37 -9.44 11.46 9.75
CA PRO A 37 -10.61 10.92 9.06
C PRO A 37 -10.95 9.53 9.58
N LYS A 38 -12.25 9.24 9.69
CA LYS A 38 -12.71 7.88 10.07
C LYS A 38 -12.58 6.89 8.91
N HIS A 39 -12.55 7.39 7.67
CA HIS A 39 -12.53 6.60 6.44
C HIS A 39 -11.62 7.25 5.40
N VAL A 40 -10.68 6.47 4.86
CA VAL A 40 -9.83 6.86 3.72
C VAL A 40 -10.08 5.91 2.55
N ALA A 41 -10.12 6.45 1.33
CA ALA A 41 -10.16 5.66 0.11
C ALA A 41 -8.92 5.94 -0.74
N ILE A 42 -8.27 4.89 -1.26
CA ILE A 42 -7.02 4.97 -2.02
C ILE A 42 -7.18 4.25 -3.36
N ILE A 43 -6.75 4.92 -4.43
CA ILE A 43 -6.52 4.30 -5.73
C ILE A 43 -5.04 3.94 -5.82
N MET A 44 -4.72 2.64 -5.78
CA MET A 44 -3.33 2.16 -5.83
C MET A 44 -2.82 2.09 -7.27
N ASP A 45 -2.61 3.26 -7.89
CA ASP A 45 -2.04 3.34 -9.22
C ASP A 45 -0.51 3.52 -9.18
N GLY A 46 0.15 3.20 -10.30
CA GLY A 46 1.58 3.40 -10.48
C GLY A 46 2.41 2.13 -10.45
N ASN A 47 1.87 0.98 -10.04
CA ASN A 47 2.61 -0.29 -9.92
C ASN A 47 3.40 -0.66 -11.19
N ARG A 48 2.75 -0.60 -12.36
CA ARG A 48 3.40 -0.89 -13.65
C ARG A 48 4.46 0.15 -14.03
N ARG A 49 4.22 1.43 -13.71
CA ARG A 49 5.17 2.52 -13.97
C ARG A 49 6.41 2.34 -13.09
N TRP A 50 6.21 2.07 -11.81
CA TRP A 50 7.27 1.80 -10.85
C TRP A 50 8.11 0.57 -11.23
N ALA A 51 7.47 -0.54 -11.64
CA ALA A 51 8.19 -1.72 -12.11
C ALA A 51 9.09 -1.43 -13.33
N ARG A 52 8.57 -0.66 -14.30
CA ARG A 52 9.36 -0.26 -15.48
C ARG A 52 10.57 0.61 -15.14
N LEU A 53 10.48 1.48 -14.13
CA LEU A 53 11.62 2.29 -13.68
C LEU A 53 12.77 1.43 -13.11
N LEU A 54 12.46 0.22 -12.66
CA LEU A 54 13.42 -0.74 -12.11
C LEU A 54 13.81 -1.84 -13.11
N ASP A 55 13.38 -1.72 -14.37
CA ASP A 55 13.53 -2.75 -15.39
C ASP A 55 12.95 -4.11 -14.94
N LYS A 56 11.78 -4.06 -14.30
CA LYS A 56 11.05 -5.24 -13.78
C LYS A 56 9.72 -5.45 -14.49
N PRO A 57 9.26 -6.72 -14.55
CA PRO A 57 7.96 -7.05 -15.12
C PRO A 57 6.79 -6.48 -14.29
N PRO A 58 5.60 -6.24 -14.89
CA PRO A 58 4.44 -5.66 -14.21
C PRO A 58 4.04 -6.33 -12.89
N TRP A 59 4.10 -7.67 -12.83
CA TRP A 59 3.74 -8.44 -11.63
C TRP A 59 4.61 -8.07 -10.42
N TYR A 60 5.86 -7.66 -10.64
CA TYR A 60 6.77 -7.24 -9.59
C TYR A 60 6.27 -5.95 -8.92
N GLY A 61 5.76 -5.01 -9.72
CA GLY A 61 5.14 -3.79 -9.21
C GLY A 61 3.88 -4.09 -8.40
N HIS A 62 3.04 -5.02 -8.86
CA HIS A 62 1.84 -5.42 -8.13
C HIS A 62 2.16 -6.07 -6.78
N LEU A 63 3.20 -6.90 -6.73
CA LEU A 63 3.69 -7.49 -5.48
C LEU A 63 4.13 -6.41 -4.48
N PHE A 64 4.94 -5.44 -4.91
CA PHE A 64 5.36 -4.34 -4.03
C PHE A 64 4.20 -3.41 -3.66
N GLY A 65 3.24 -3.21 -4.56
CA GLY A 65 1.99 -2.51 -4.25
C GLY A 65 1.22 -3.19 -3.11
N SER A 66 1.16 -4.53 -3.10
CA SER A 66 0.51 -5.28 -2.00
C SER A 66 1.22 -5.10 -0.65
N ARG A 67 2.56 -5.06 -0.64
CA ARG A 67 3.35 -4.78 0.58
C ARG A 67 3.12 -3.35 1.08
N LYS A 68 3.07 -2.38 0.16
CA LYS A 68 2.78 -0.99 0.51
C LYS A 68 1.39 -0.84 1.12
N LEU A 69 0.42 -1.63 0.65
CA LEU A 69 -0.91 -1.65 1.25
C LEU A 69 -0.89 -2.17 2.70
N GLU A 70 -0.07 -3.18 3.01
CA GLU A 70 0.10 -3.66 4.40
C GLU A 70 0.66 -2.55 5.31
N GLU A 71 1.62 -1.76 4.83
CA GLU A 71 2.14 -0.60 5.58
C GLU A 71 1.06 0.47 5.80
N ILE A 72 0.25 0.77 4.78
CA ILE A 72 -0.85 1.73 4.89
C ILE A 72 -1.92 1.26 5.89
N LEU A 73 -2.23 -0.04 5.91
CA LEU A 73 -3.15 -0.63 6.88
C LEU A 73 -2.63 -0.40 8.32
N GLU A 74 -1.33 -0.57 8.53
CA GLU A 74 -0.68 -0.32 9.81
C GLU A 74 -0.78 1.16 10.22
N TRP A 75 -0.47 2.09 9.30
CA TRP A 75 -0.64 3.52 9.56
C TRP A 75 -2.08 3.90 9.88
N CYS A 76 -3.06 3.34 9.15
CA CYS A 76 -4.48 3.57 9.43
C CYS A 76 -4.84 3.09 10.84
N ARG A 77 -4.37 1.91 11.23
CA ARG A 77 -4.60 1.33 12.56
C ARG A 77 -4.00 2.23 13.65
N GLU A 78 -2.75 2.63 13.51
CA GLU A 78 -2.06 3.44 14.52
C GLU A 78 -2.60 4.87 14.64
N LEU A 79 -3.14 5.42 13.54
CA LEU A 79 -3.83 6.71 13.55
C LEU A 79 -5.30 6.61 14.00
N GLY A 80 -5.85 5.40 14.17
CA GLY A 80 -7.25 5.20 14.56
C GLY A 80 -8.26 5.40 13.43
N ILE A 81 -7.80 5.35 12.17
CA ILE A 81 -8.65 5.35 10.98
C ILE A 81 -9.37 4.00 10.90
N ARG A 82 -10.71 4.02 11.01
CA ARG A 82 -11.51 2.80 11.17
C ARG A 82 -11.80 2.06 9.87
N THR A 83 -11.79 2.76 8.74
CA THR A 83 -12.12 2.19 7.44
C THR A 83 -11.10 2.61 6.39
N LEU A 84 -10.54 1.62 5.69
CA LEU A 84 -9.75 1.82 4.48
C LEU A 84 -10.47 1.17 3.31
N THR A 85 -10.68 1.93 2.23
CA THR A 85 -11.16 1.40 0.95
C THR A 85 -10.07 1.50 -0.07
N VAL A 86 -9.87 0.44 -0.85
CA VAL A 86 -8.79 0.36 -1.80
C VAL A 86 -9.33 -0.04 -3.15
N TYR A 87 -9.00 0.72 -4.18
CA TYR A 87 -9.32 0.32 -5.55
C TYR A 87 -8.23 -0.62 -6.09
N ALA A 88 -8.44 -1.92 -5.86
CA ALA A 88 -7.45 -2.95 -6.14
C ALA A 88 -7.46 -3.43 -7.61
N PHE A 89 -8.63 -3.48 -8.25
CA PHE A 89 -8.77 -4.00 -9.62
C PHE A 89 -10.03 -3.43 -10.30
N SER A 90 -9.91 -3.01 -11.56
CA SER A 90 -11.01 -2.45 -12.35
C SER A 90 -11.49 -3.40 -13.46
N THR A 91 -12.71 -3.20 -13.98
CA THR A 91 -13.22 -4.00 -15.12
C THR A 91 -12.38 -3.83 -16.38
N GLU A 92 -11.77 -2.66 -16.57
CA GLU A 92 -10.86 -2.35 -17.66
C GLU A 92 -9.54 -3.10 -17.52
N ASN A 93 -9.17 -3.55 -16.33
CA ASN A 93 -7.95 -4.33 -16.12
C ASN A 93 -8.05 -5.74 -16.72
N PHE A 94 -9.26 -6.26 -16.99
CA PHE A 94 -9.44 -7.48 -17.77
C PHE A 94 -8.96 -7.35 -19.23
N LYS A 95 -8.79 -6.12 -19.75
CA LYS A 95 -8.25 -5.89 -21.10
C LYS A 95 -6.72 -6.00 -21.17
N ARG A 96 -6.04 -6.28 -20.06
CA ARG A 96 -4.58 -6.53 -20.03
C ARG A 96 -4.25 -7.92 -20.55
N SER A 97 -2.97 -8.28 -20.65
CA SER A 97 -2.58 -9.62 -21.09
C SER A 97 -3.10 -10.68 -20.12
N LYS A 98 -3.42 -11.87 -20.65
CA LYS A 98 -3.97 -12.97 -19.84
C LYS A 98 -3.00 -13.37 -18.72
N GLU A 99 -1.71 -13.30 -19.00
CA GLU A 99 -0.64 -13.60 -18.06
C GLU A 99 -0.63 -12.58 -16.91
N GLU A 100 -0.76 -11.28 -17.20
CA GLU A 100 -0.81 -10.26 -16.14
C GLU A 100 -2.06 -10.42 -15.27
N VAL A 101 -3.22 -10.65 -15.89
CA VAL A 101 -4.47 -10.88 -15.16
C VAL A 101 -4.35 -12.12 -14.28
N LYS A 102 -3.82 -13.23 -14.80
CA LYS A 102 -3.60 -14.44 -14.00
C LYS A 102 -2.70 -14.17 -12.80
N MET A 103 -1.57 -13.49 -12.99
CA MET A 103 -0.64 -13.16 -11.90
C MET A 103 -1.29 -12.26 -10.84
N LEU A 104 -2.17 -11.34 -11.22
CA LEU A 104 -2.94 -10.53 -10.27
C LEU A 104 -3.94 -11.38 -9.47
N MET A 105 -4.65 -12.29 -10.12
CA MET A 105 -5.59 -13.19 -9.44
C MET A 105 -4.87 -14.13 -8.48
N ASP A 106 -3.74 -14.72 -8.91
CA ASP A 106 -2.89 -15.57 -8.06
C ASP A 106 -2.38 -14.78 -6.83
N LEU A 107 -2.01 -13.50 -7.03
CA LEU A 107 -1.57 -12.62 -5.94
C LEU A 107 -2.71 -12.33 -4.95
N PHE A 108 -3.93 -12.06 -5.45
CA PHE A 108 -5.10 -11.85 -4.59
C PHE A 108 -5.42 -13.11 -3.78
N GLU A 109 -5.47 -14.28 -4.41
CA GLU A 109 -5.70 -15.54 -3.73
C GLU A 109 -4.68 -15.77 -2.61
N LYS A 110 -3.39 -15.57 -2.91
CA LYS A 110 -2.31 -15.68 -1.93
C LYS A 110 -2.53 -14.72 -0.76
N LYS A 111 -2.81 -13.44 -1.02
CA LYS A 111 -2.98 -12.42 0.02
C LYS A 111 -4.20 -12.66 0.89
N PHE A 112 -5.32 -13.13 0.31
CA PHE A 112 -6.49 -13.52 1.09
C PHE A 112 -6.21 -14.74 1.97
N LYS A 113 -5.46 -15.74 1.48
CA LYS A 113 -5.03 -16.89 2.31
C LYS A 113 -4.11 -16.47 3.46
N GLU A 114 -3.15 -15.58 3.20
CA GLU A 114 -2.29 -15.01 4.25
C GLU A 114 -3.11 -14.29 5.31
N LEU A 115 -4.09 -13.48 4.89
CA LEU A 115 -4.98 -12.75 5.79
C LEU A 115 -5.82 -13.68 6.69
N LEU A 116 -6.29 -14.82 6.16
CA LEU A 116 -7.07 -15.79 6.94
C LEU A 116 -6.29 -16.40 8.12
N HIS A 117 -4.96 -16.42 8.04
CA HIS A 117 -4.08 -16.98 9.06
C HIS A 117 -3.34 -15.90 9.87
N ASP A 118 -3.60 -14.62 9.59
CA ASP A 118 -2.95 -13.52 10.29
C ASP A 118 -3.62 -13.25 11.63
N GLU A 119 -2.90 -13.52 12.72
CA GLU A 119 -3.38 -13.31 14.09
C GLU A 119 -3.84 -11.87 14.36
N ARG A 120 -3.28 -10.88 13.64
CA ARG A 120 -3.67 -9.47 13.76
C ARG A 120 -5.13 -9.25 13.36
N VAL A 121 -5.62 -10.00 12.38
CA VAL A 121 -7.01 -9.90 11.92
C VAL A 121 -7.96 -10.25 13.04
N HIS A 122 -7.69 -11.35 13.75
CA HIS A 122 -8.49 -11.79 14.89
C HIS A 122 -8.31 -10.86 16.10
N LYS A 123 -7.06 -10.50 16.42
CA LYS A 123 -6.72 -9.64 17.56
C LYS A 123 -7.38 -8.26 17.47
N TYR A 124 -7.41 -7.67 16.28
CA TYR A 124 -7.96 -6.32 16.06
C TYR A 124 -9.38 -6.32 15.50
N GLY A 125 -10.02 -7.49 15.34
CA GLY A 125 -11.37 -7.59 14.81
C GLY A 125 -11.51 -7.01 13.39
N ILE A 126 -10.49 -7.21 12.55
CA ILE A 126 -10.47 -6.67 11.18
C ILE A 126 -11.54 -7.39 10.35
N ARG A 127 -12.39 -6.60 9.69
CA ARG A 127 -13.40 -7.09 8.75
C ARG A 127 -13.02 -6.69 7.34
N VAL A 128 -12.96 -7.67 6.45
CA VAL A 128 -12.64 -7.46 5.03
C VAL A 128 -13.89 -7.69 4.18
N ASN A 129 -14.20 -6.71 3.34
CA ASN A 129 -15.31 -6.75 2.40
C ASN A 129 -14.76 -6.58 0.99
N VAL A 130 -15.19 -7.45 0.07
CA VAL A 130 -14.88 -7.32 -1.37
C VAL A 130 -16.09 -6.73 -2.07
N LEU A 131 -15.91 -5.55 -2.68
CA LEU A 131 -16.95 -4.84 -3.41
C LEU A 131 -16.65 -4.92 -4.91
N GLY A 132 -17.59 -5.45 -5.70
CA GLY A 132 -17.41 -5.63 -7.13
C GLY A 132 -18.66 -6.19 -7.81
N ARG A 133 -18.63 -6.25 -9.14
CA ARG A 133 -19.68 -6.92 -9.92
C ARG A 133 -19.42 -8.44 -9.91
N LYS A 134 -20.49 -9.22 -9.72
CA LYS A 134 -20.49 -10.68 -9.89
C LYS A 134 -20.61 -11.03 -11.37
#